data_AF-A0AAJ1PQC7-F1
#
_entry.id   AF-A0AAJ1PQC7-F1
#
_cell.length_a   1.000
_cell.length_b   1.000
_cell.length_c   1.000
_cell.angle_alpha   90.00
_cell.angle_beta   90.00
_cell.angle_gamma   90.00
#
_symmetry.space_group_name_H-M   'P 1'
#
loop_
_entity.id
_entity.type
_entity.pdbx_description
1 polymer ?
#
loop_
_entity_poly.entity_id
_entity_poly.type
_entity_poly.pdbx_seq_one_letter_code
_entity_poly.pdbx_strand_id
1 'polypeptide(L)' 'MNTRILASLMVIGLVATAMGMGTYAYFYDIETSTGNTFTAGTLDLKVDGKDDPYVFVFSISNAKPGDSGSHTFTTHN' A
#
# COMPACT_ATOMS: atom_id res chain seq x y z
N MET A 1 -4.14 49.31 -7.09
CA MET A 1 -3.57 48.10 -6.48
C MET A 1 -2.08 48.32 -6.28
N ASN A 2 -1.55 48.11 -5.07
CA ASN A 2 -0.15 48.43 -4.78
C ASN A 2 0.75 47.29 -5.28
N THR A 3 1.64 47.55 -6.24
CA THR A 3 2.52 46.53 -6.86
C THR A 3 3.38 45.80 -5.84
N ARG A 4 3.75 46.47 -4.75
CA ARG A 4 4.47 45.87 -3.62
C ARG A 4 3.66 44.78 -2.91
N ILE A 5 2.37 44.99 -2.71
CA ILE A 5 1.49 43.99 -2.06
C ILE A 5 1.31 42.77 -2.98
N LEU A 6 1.18 43.02 -4.29
CA LEU A 6 1.05 41.95 -5.28
C LEU A 6 2.33 41.10 -5.36
N ALA A 7 3.50 41.75 -5.37
CA ALA A 7 4.79 41.06 -5.36
C ALA A 7 4.97 40.19 -4.10
N SER A 8 4.61 40.70 -2.92
CA SER A 8 4.68 39.95 -1.66
C SER A 8 3.78 38.71 -1.68
N LEU A 9 2.54 38.84 -2.15
CA LEU A 9 1.60 37.72 -2.28
C LEU A 9 2.10 36.65 -3.25
N MET A 10 2.73 37.06 -4.35
CA MET A 10 3.27 36.14 -5.33
C MET A 10 4.41 35.29 -4.74
N VAL A 11 5.33 35.91 -4.00
CA VAL A 11 6.43 35.21 -3.33
C VAL A 11 5.92 34.23 -2.28
N ILE A 12 4.93 34.63 -1.48
CA ILE A 12 4.31 33.75 -0.48
C ILE A 12 3.64 32.53 -1.15
N GLY A 13 2.91 32.74 -2.24
CA GLY A 13 2.30 31.65 -3.01
C GLY A 13 3.33 30.69 -3.59
N LEU A 14 4.47 31.21 -4.07
CA LEU A 14 5.57 30.41 -4.61
C LEU A 14 6.23 29.53 -3.52
N VAL A 15 6.45 30.09 -2.34
CA VAL A 15 7.02 29.34 -1.20
C VAL A 15 6.02 28.29 -0.69
N ALA A 16 4.75 28.65 -0.55
CA ALA A 16 3.70 27.73 -0.11
C ALA A 16 3.52 26.55 -1.06
N THR A 17 3.55 26.79 -2.38
CA THR A 17 3.47 25.72 -3.39
C THR A 17 4.73 24.86 -3.39
N ALA A 18 5.92 25.44 -3.29
CA ALA A 18 7.17 24.68 -3.21
C ALA A 18 7.19 23.73 -1.99
N MET A 19 6.70 24.17 -0.82
CA MET A 19 6.61 23.34 0.39
C MET A 19 5.50 22.28 0.29
N GLY A 20 4.34 22.61 -0.30
CA GLY A 20 3.21 21.68 -0.43
C GLY A 20 3.38 20.61 -1.51
N MET A 21 4.15 20.90 -2.57
CA MET A 21 4.35 19.98 -3.68
C MET A 21 5.09 18.70 -3.28
N GLY A 22 6.02 18.77 -2.33
CA GLY A 22 6.73 17.58 -1.83
C GLY A 22 5.79 16.59 -1.14
N THR A 23 4.91 17.10 -0.27
CA THR A 23 3.91 16.28 0.44
C THR A 23 2.84 15.75 -0.50
N TYR A 24 2.41 16.55 -1.48
CA TYR A 24 1.47 16.11 -2.51
C TYR A 24 2.07 14.98 -3.36
N ALA A 25 3.33 15.10 -3.78
CA ALA A 25 4.03 14.03 -4.50
C ALA A 25 4.16 12.76 -3.65
N TYR A 26 4.52 12.87 -2.37
CA TYR A 26 4.65 11.71 -1.48
C TYR A 26 3.34 10.92 -1.29
N PHE A 27 2.19 11.58 -1.22
CA PHE A 27 0.88 10.91 -1.05
C PHE A 27 0.19 10.54 -2.37
N TYR A 28 0.61 11.12 -3.49
CA TYR A 28 0.02 10.88 -4.80
C TYR A 28 0.90 10.00 -5.70
N ASP A 29 2.13 9.70 -5.29
CA ASP A 29 2.96 8.75 -6.02
C ASP A 29 2.31 7.36 -5.97
N ILE A 30 1.62 7.02 -7.04
CA ILE A 30 1.00 5.72 -7.27
C ILE A 30 2.05 4.86 -7.98
N GLU A 31 2.95 4.27 -7.20
CA GLU A 31 3.79 3.17 -7.69
C GLU A 31 2.90 1.95 -7.95
N THR A 32 2.54 1.75 -9.22
CA THR A 32 1.80 0.56 -9.64
C THR A 32 2.80 -0.56 -9.87
N SER A 33 2.98 -1.43 -8.87
CA SER A 33 3.82 -2.61 -9.01
C SER A 33 3.06 -3.72 -9.77
N THR A 34 3.04 -3.60 -11.10
CA THR A 34 2.40 -4.58 -12.00
C THR A 34 3.20 -5.87 -12.06
N GLY A 35 2.57 -7.01 -11.80
CA GLY A 35 3.25 -8.31 -11.79
C GLY A 35 3.80 -8.75 -10.43
N ASN A 36 3.52 -7.99 -9.35
CA ASN A 36 3.82 -8.45 -8.00
C ASN A 36 2.96 -9.67 -7.65
N THR A 37 3.61 -10.83 -7.67
CA THR A 37 3.04 -12.05 -7.11
C THR A 37 3.43 -12.08 -5.64
N PHE A 38 2.54 -11.65 -4.76
CA PHE A 38 2.66 -11.94 -3.33
C PHE A 38 2.34 -13.43 -3.15
N THR A 39 3.33 -14.28 -3.44
CA THR A 39 3.20 -15.73 -3.26
C THR A 39 3.07 -16.02 -1.78
N ALA A 40 1.84 -16.19 -1.30
CA ALA A 40 1.63 -16.78 0.00
C ALA A 40 2.10 -18.24 -0.02
N GLY A 41 2.76 -18.66 1.05
CA GLY A 41 3.16 -20.06 1.20
C GLY A 41 1.93 -20.97 1.26
N THR A 42 2.01 -22.12 0.62
CA THR A 42 1.02 -23.20 0.74
C THR A 42 1.31 -23.99 2.01
N LEU A 43 0.34 -24.06 2.93
CA LEU A 43 0.41 -24.98 4.07
C LEU A 43 -0.15 -26.33 3.63
N ASP A 44 0.73 -27.30 3.42
CA ASP A 44 0.39 -28.67 3.03
C ASP A 44 0.38 -29.58 4.28
N LEU A 45 -0.80 -30.06 4.67
CA LEU A 45 -0.98 -30.95 5.81
C LEU A 45 -1.29 -32.35 5.30
N LYS A 46 -0.71 -33.36 5.96
CA LYS A 46 -0.97 -34.77 5.65
C LYS A 46 -1.72 -35.41 6.80
N VAL A 47 -2.93 -35.88 6.53
CA VAL A 47 -3.75 -36.64 7.48
C VAL A 47 -3.73 -38.10 7.04
N ASP A 48 -3.34 -39.00 7.94
CA ASP A 48 -3.20 -40.45 7.66
C ASP A 48 -2.35 -40.79 6.42
N GLY A 49 -1.31 -39.98 6.17
CA GLY A 49 -0.38 -40.17 5.06
C GLY A 49 -0.95 -39.86 3.67
N LYS A 50 -2.14 -39.25 3.59
CA LYS A 50 -2.71 -38.72 2.35
C LYS A 50 -2.62 -37.20 2.36
N ASP A 51 -2.41 -36.62 1.18
CA ASP A 51 -2.46 -35.17 1.01
C ASP A 51 -3.88 -34.69 1.34
N ASP A 52 -3.98 -33.62 2.15
CA ASP A 52 -5.26 -33.02 2.49
C ASP A 52 -5.94 -32.48 1.20
N PRO A 53 -7.24 -32.77 0.96
CA PRO A 53 -7.93 -32.30 -0.24
C PRO A 53 -8.09 -30.77 -0.29
N TYR A 54 -7.81 -30.04 0.80
CA TYR A 54 -7.89 -28.59 0.86
C TYR A 54 -6.51 -27.96 0.73
N VAL A 55 -6.17 -27.58 -0.51
CA VAL A 55 -5.05 -26.68 -0.77
C VAL A 55 -5.46 -25.27 -0.37
N PHE A 56 -4.93 -24.78 0.76
CA PHE A 56 -5.23 -23.44 1.26
C PHE A 56 -4.32 -22.40 0.60
N VAL A 57 -4.94 -21.45 -0.12
CA VAL A 57 -4.25 -20.33 -0.77
C VAL A 57 -4.64 -19.03 -0.07
N PHE A 58 -3.68 -18.37 0.55
CA PHE A 58 -3.86 -17.01 1.08
C PHE A 58 -3.58 -15.99 -0.03
N SER A 59 -4.53 -15.11 -0.33
CA SER A 59 -4.39 -14.11 -1.39
C SER A 59 -4.74 -12.73 -0.85
N ILE A 60 -3.79 -11.80 -0.88
CA ILE A 60 -4.00 -10.38 -0.58
C ILE A 60 -4.01 -9.61 -1.91
N SER A 61 -4.98 -8.71 -2.09
CA SER A 61 -5.03 -7.79 -3.24
C SER A 61 -5.07 -6.34 -2.78
N ASN A 62 -4.53 -5.42 -3.60
CA ASN A 62 -4.59 -3.97 -3.41
C ASN A 62 -4.07 -3.46 -2.03
N ALA A 63 -3.07 -4.12 -1.45
CA ALA A 63 -2.45 -3.66 -0.21
C ALA A 63 -1.76 -2.31 -0.42
N LYS A 64 -2.06 -1.33 0.43
CA LYS A 64 -1.43 0.00 0.44
C LYS A 64 -0.58 0.19 1.70
N PRO A 65 0.34 1.17 1.72
CA PRO A 65 1.15 1.46 2.91
C PRO A 65 0.28 1.66 4.16
N GLY A 66 0.54 0.90 5.22
CA GLY A 66 -0.23 0.89 6.46
C GLY A 66 -1.27 -0.23 6.58
N ASP A 67 -1.54 -0.98 5.50
CA ASP A 67 -2.43 -2.13 5.57
C ASP A 67 -1.74 -3.32 6.27
N SER A 68 -2.47 -3.97 7.16
CA SER A 68 -2.08 -5.23 7.79
C SER A 68 -3.30 -6.15 7.87
N GLY A 69 -3.06 -7.46 7.75
CA GLY A 69 -4.12 -8.47 7.79
C GLY A 69 -3.53 -9.81 8.23
N SER A 70 -4.29 -10.54 9.04
CA SER A 70 -3.93 -11.89 9.50
C SER A 70 -5.09 -12.83 9.21
N HIS A 71 -4.77 -14.01 8.69
CA HIS A 71 -5.70 -15.13 8.62
C HIS A 71 -5.22 -16.19 9.62
N THR A 72 -6.08 -16.53 10.58
CA THR A 72 -5.81 -17.58 11.58
C THR A 72 -6.59 -18.82 11.19
N PHE A 73 -5.90 -19.95 11.04
CA PHE A 73 -6.52 -21.25 10.80
C PHE A 73 -6.34 -22.14 12.03
N THR A 74 -7.43 -22.78 12.45
CA THR A 74 -7.41 -23.72 13.59
C THR A 74 -7.58 -25.14 13.07
N THR A 75 -6.50 -25.91 13.08
CA THR A 75 -6.54 -27.35 12.80
C THR A 75 -6.95 -28.09 14.06
N HIS A 76 -7.99 -28.91 13.98
CA HIS A 76 -8.35 -29.84 15.05
C HIS A 76 -7.77 -31.22 14.69
N ASN A 77 -7.04 -31.81 15.64
CA ASN A 77 -6.54 -33.18 15.58
C ASN A 77 -7.51 -34.07 16.36
#